data_AF-A0A9W5KQY6-F1
#
_entry.id   AF-A0A9W5KQY6-F1
#
_cell.length_a   1.000
_cell.length_b   1.000
_cell.length_c   1.000
_cell.angle_alpha   90.00
_cell.angle_beta   90.00
_cell.angle_gamma   90.00
#
_symmetry.space_group_name_H-M   'P 1'
#
loop_
_entity.id
_entity.type
_entity.pdbx_description
1 polymer ?
#
loop_
_entity_poly.entity_id
_entity_poly.type
_entity_poly.pdbx_seq_one_letter_code
_entity_poly.pdbx_strand_id
1 'polypeptide(L)'
;MLDDIIKGITNFFFDMLMGSTKSFLDMITELFQKSVDTVQTNVSETPTEFSQTIVDNLRIISDTAILPVAGLILTYVFCYELYQLVIEKNRGGDFETGQLMFLIIKTSAMILLLTNAFDITLAVFDLGKWITNHVPASALKIPDSIKEKIVGSIEEGDVGSAMSMWFVSGIALEPV
;
A
#
# COMPACT_ATOMS: atom_id res chain seq x y z
N MET A 1 29.86 -51.44 -17.93
CA MET A 1 28.52 -52.00 -18.25
C MET A 1 27.54 -51.77 -17.11
N LEU A 2 27.69 -52.40 -15.93
CA LEU A 2 26.77 -52.17 -14.81
C LEU A 2 26.86 -50.73 -14.26
N ASP A 3 28.07 -50.19 -14.10
CA ASP A 3 28.26 -48.81 -13.63
C ASP A 3 27.71 -47.76 -14.60
N ASP A 4 27.76 -48.04 -15.90
CA ASP A 4 27.21 -47.16 -16.93
C ASP A 4 25.67 -47.19 -16.90
N ILE A 5 25.08 -48.36 -16.66
CA ILE A 5 23.65 -48.53 -16.47
C ILE A 5 23.19 -47.80 -15.19
N ILE A 6 23.92 -47.94 -14.09
CA ILE A 6 23.60 -47.26 -12.81
C ILE A 6 23.68 -45.75 -12.99
N LYS A 7 24.75 -45.22 -13.59
CA LYS A 7 24.86 -43.78 -13.88
C LYS A 7 23.74 -43.28 -14.80
N GLY A 8 23.40 -44.04 -15.84
CA GLY A 8 22.29 -43.70 -16.73
C GLY A 8 20.95 -43.61 -16.02
N ILE A 9 20.67 -44.55 -15.11
CA ILE A 9 19.46 -44.55 -14.28
C ILE A 9 19.48 -43.38 -13.27
N THR A 10 20.60 -43.13 -12.60
CA THR A 10 20.76 -42.01 -11.66
C THR A 10 20.49 -40.67 -12.33
N ASN A 11 21.11 -40.43 -13.49
CA ASN A 11 20.91 -39.19 -14.25
C ASN A 11 19.46 -39.06 -14.74
N PHE A 12 18.85 -40.15 -15.19
CA PHE A 12 17.43 -40.14 -15.59
C PHE A 12 16.51 -39.69 -14.44
N PHE A 13 16.67 -40.27 -13.25
CA PHE A 13 15.85 -39.87 -12.08
C PHE A 13 16.17 -38.44 -11.63
N PHE A 14 17.45 -38.06 -11.64
CA PHE A 14 17.89 -36.71 -11.31
C PHE A 14 17.24 -35.67 -12.23
N ASP A 15 17.35 -35.84 -13.55
CA ASP A 15 16.81 -34.91 -14.54
C ASP A 15 15.28 -34.81 -14.46
N MET A 16 14.60 -35.94 -14.23
CA MET A 16 13.15 -35.98 -14.04
C MET A 16 12.71 -35.17 -12.81
N LEU A 17 13.35 -35.40 -11.66
CA LEU A 17 13.02 -34.71 -10.40
C LEU A 17 13.37 -33.22 -10.48
N MET A 18 14.50 -32.87 -11.10
CA MET A 18 14.90 -31.48 -11.32
C MET A 18 13.95 -30.75 -12.27
N GLY A 19 13.53 -31.41 -13.36
CA GLY A 19 12.55 -30.88 -14.30
C GLY A 19 11.19 -30.62 -13.62
N SER A 20 10.70 -31.57 -12.84
CA SER A 20 9.46 -31.41 -12.08
C SER A 20 9.57 -30.34 -10.99
N THR A 21 10.70 -30.25 -10.29
CA THR A 21 10.95 -29.22 -9.26
C THR A 21 10.93 -27.82 -9.86
N LYS A 22 11.59 -27.62 -11.01
CA LYS A 22 11.55 -26.33 -11.75
C LYS A 22 10.11 -25.95 -12.09
N SER A 23 9.34 -26.90 -12.61
CA SER A 23 7.93 -26.68 -12.95
C SER A 23 7.10 -26.30 -11.71
N PHE A 24 7.33 -26.93 -10.56
CA PHE A 24 6.65 -26.56 -9.32
C PHE A 24 7.03 -25.17 -8.82
N LEU A 25 8.32 -24.80 -8.88
CA LEU A 25 8.77 -23.45 -8.50
C LEU A 25 8.19 -22.36 -9.41
N ASP A 26 8.03 -22.65 -10.71
CA ASP A 26 7.36 -21.74 -11.64
C ASP A 26 5.88 -21.57 -11.26
N MET A 27 5.16 -22.65 -10.98
CA MET A 27 3.76 -22.58 -10.52
C MET A 27 3.61 -21.79 -9.21
N ILE A 28 4.49 -22.00 -8.22
CA ILE A 28 4.48 -21.23 -6.96
C ILE A 28 4.69 -19.74 -7.24
N THR A 29 5.63 -19.42 -8.12
CA THR A 29 5.93 -18.03 -8.48
C THR A 29 4.75 -17.35 -9.17
N GLU A 30 4.07 -18.07 -10.08
CA GLU A 30 2.87 -17.57 -10.75
C GLU A 30 1.70 -17.35 -9.77
N LEU A 31 1.47 -18.28 -8.85
CA LEU A 31 0.44 -18.14 -7.81
C LEU A 31 0.72 -16.95 -6.90
N PHE A 32 1.97 -16.80 -6.46
CA PHE A 32 2.39 -15.66 -5.66
C PHE A 32 2.20 -14.35 -6.43
N GLN A 33 2.61 -14.30 -7.70
CA GLN A 33 2.45 -13.11 -8.53
C GLN A 33 0.98 -12.73 -8.68
N LYS A 34 0.10 -13.69 -8.95
CA LYS A 34 -1.35 -13.43 -9.05
C LYS A 34 -1.93 -12.89 -7.75
N SER A 35 -1.47 -13.39 -6.59
CA SER A 35 -1.87 -12.87 -5.28
C SER A 35 -1.40 -11.42 -5.10
N VAL A 36 -0.14 -11.13 -5.44
CA VAL A 36 0.41 -9.77 -5.38
C VAL A 36 -0.32 -8.80 -6.33
N ASP A 37 -0.63 -9.22 -7.55
CA ASP A 37 -1.40 -8.41 -8.52
C ASP A 37 -2.81 -8.10 -7.97
N THR A 38 -3.43 -9.07 -7.31
CA THR A 38 -4.75 -8.88 -6.66
C THR A 38 -4.65 -7.90 -5.49
N VAL A 39 -3.63 -8.05 -4.63
CA VAL A 39 -3.39 -7.14 -3.51
C VAL A 39 -3.08 -5.73 -3.99
N GLN A 40 -2.27 -5.58 -5.04
CA GLN A 40 -1.97 -4.27 -5.64
C GLN A 40 -3.24 -3.59 -6.13
N THR A 41 -4.13 -4.33 -6.79
CA THR A 41 -5.43 -3.83 -7.23
C THR A 41 -6.26 -3.36 -6.05
N ASN A 42 -6.40 -4.19 -5.01
CA ASN A 42 -7.23 -3.87 -3.84
C ASN A 42 -6.69 -2.70 -3.01
N VAL A 43 -5.37 -2.59 -2.85
CA VAL A 43 -4.74 -1.48 -2.10
C VAL A 43 -4.79 -0.17 -2.89
N SER A 44 -4.87 -0.26 -4.21
CA SER A 44 -5.07 0.90 -5.09
C SER A 44 -6.54 1.32 -5.21
N GLU A 45 -7.49 0.65 -4.58
CA GLU A 45 -8.90 1.04 -4.70
C GLU A 45 -9.19 2.28 -3.83
N THR A 46 -9.74 3.36 -4.42
CA THR A 46 -10.16 4.51 -3.59
C THR A 46 -11.48 4.21 -2.90
N PRO A 47 -11.81 4.91 -1.78
CA PRO A 47 -13.09 4.74 -1.10
C PRO A 47 -14.30 4.86 -2.03
N THR A 48 -14.20 5.71 -3.06
CA THR A 48 -15.23 5.94 -4.07
C THR A 48 -15.43 4.72 -4.99
N GLU A 49 -14.35 4.03 -5.33
CA GLU A 49 -14.40 2.80 -6.14
C GLU A 49 -14.90 1.61 -5.31
N PHE A 50 -14.44 1.52 -4.06
CA PHE A 50 -14.88 0.49 -3.12
C PHE A 50 -16.40 0.57 -2.86
N SER A 51 -16.93 1.77 -2.61
CA SER A 51 -18.36 1.99 -2.49
C SER A 51 -18.74 3.46 -2.61
N GLN A 52 -19.22 3.86 -3.79
CA GLN A 52 -19.76 5.20 -4.04
C GLN A 52 -20.84 5.58 -3.02
N THR A 53 -21.77 4.66 -2.72
CA THR A 53 -22.89 4.92 -1.81
C THR A 53 -22.44 5.26 -0.39
N ILE A 54 -21.40 4.59 0.12
CA ILE A 54 -20.87 4.89 1.45
C ILE A 54 -20.22 6.28 1.45
N VAL A 55 -19.43 6.60 0.42
CA VAL A 55 -18.77 7.90 0.31
C VAL A 55 -19.79 9.04 0.19
N ASP A 56 -20.85 8.86 -0.60
CA ASP A 56 -21.92 9.86 -0.73
C ASP A 56 -22.64 10.09 0.60
N ASN A 57 -22.94 9.02 1.34
CA ASN A 57 -23.54 9.12 2.67
C ASN A 57 -22.62 9.85 3.66
N LEU A 58 -21.32 9.54 3.64
CA LEU A 58 -20.32 10.25 4.46
C LEU A 58 -20.21 11.72 4.07
N ARG A 59 -20.30 12.04 2.78
CA ARG A 59 -20.27 13.43 2.31
C ARG A 59 -21.49 14.22 2.79
N ILE A 60 -22.67 13.63 2.72
CA ILE A 60 -23.89 14.24 3.27
C ILE A 60 -23.71 14.54 4.75
N ILE A 61 -23.18 13.61 5.54
CA ILE A 61 -22.91 13.82 6.97
C ILE A 61 -21.86 14.93 7.16
N SER A 62 -20.80 14.94 6.35
CA SER A 62 -19.77 15.98 6.38
C SER A 62 -20.37 17.36 6.17
N ASP A 63 -21.19 17.53 5.13
CA ASP A 63 -21.72 18.84 4.74
C ASP A 63 -22.84 19.32 5.68
N THR A 64 -23.64 18.39 6.21
CA THR A 64 -24.84 18.73 7.00
C THR A 64 -24.62 18.77 8.50
N ALA A 65 -23.65 18.02 9.03
CA ALA A 65 -23.40 17.92 10.47
C ALA A 65 -22.00 18.39 10.86
N ILE A 66 -20.95 17.93 10.17
CA ILE A 66 -19.57 18.22 10.55
C ILE A 66 -19.21 19.68 10.23
N LEU A 67 -19.51 20.14 9.02
CA LEU A 67 -19.17 21.50 8.57
C LEU A 67 -19.84 22.59 9.44
N PRO A 68 -21.14 22.50 9.80
CA PRO A 68 -21.77 23.48 10.67
C PRO A 68 -21.16 23.54 12.07
N VAL A 69 -20.89 22.37 12.68
CA VAL A 69 -20.28 22.32 14.02
C VAL A 69 -18.87 22.92 14.00
N ALA A 70 -18.08 22.61 12.97
CA ALA A 70 -16.75 23.18 12.82
C ALA A 70 -16.79 24.70 12.56
N GLY A 71 -17.80 25.19 11.82
CA GLY A 71 -18.04 26.63 11.65
C GLY A 71 -18.34 27.35 12.97
N LEU A 72 -19.09 26.73 13.88
CA LEU A 72 -19.33 27.27 15.23
C LEU A 72 -18.03 27.35 16.05
N ILE A 73 -17.20 26.31 16.01
CA ILE A 73 -15.89 26.30 16.68
C ILE A 73 -14.98 27.37 16.09
N LEU A 74 -14.95 27.52 14.77
CA LEU A 74 -14.16 28.54 14.08
C LEU A 74 -14.59 29.95 14.50
N THR A 75 -15.90 30.18 14.64
CA THR A 75 -16.43 31.45 15.13
C THR A 75 -15.97 31.72 16.56
N TYR A 76 -15.97 30.71 17.43
CA TYR A 76 -15.46 30.82 18.79
C TYR A 76 -13.96 31.18 18.83
N VAL A 77 -13.13 30.50 18.04
CA VAL A 77 -11.69 30.77 17.93
C VAL A 77 -11.45 32.18 17.39
N PHE A 78 -12.20 32.61 16.38
CA PHE A 78 -12.09 33.95 15.80
C PHE A 78 -12.46 35.04 16.83
N CYS A 79 -13.57 34.88 17.55
CA CYS A 79 -13.98 35.80 18.61
C CYS A 79 -12.96 35.84 19.76
N TYR A 80 -12.33 34.71 20.08
CA TYR A 80 -11.27 34.67 21.08
C TYR A 80 -10.03 35.48 20.65
N GLU A 81 -9.55 35.30 19.42
CA GLU A 81 -8.39 36.08 18.93
C GLU A 81 -8.71 37.58 18.82
N LEU A 82 -9.93 37.94 18.38
CA LEU A 82 -10.38 39.33 18.39
C LEU A 82 -10.43 39.91 19.80
N TYR A 83 -10.96 39.17 20.77
CA TYR A 83 -11.04 39.60 22.17
C TYR A 83 -9.65 39.90 22.75
N GLN A 84 -8.66 39.05 22.46
CA GLN A 84 -7.29 39.25 22.91
C GLN A 84 -6.68 40.54 22.34
N LEU A 85 -6.84 40.78 21.04
CA LEU A 85 -6.36 42.03 20.40
C LEU A 85 -7.00 43.28 21.03
N VAL A 86 -8.28 43.21 21.38
CA VAL A 86 -8.99 44.31 22.04
C VAL A 86 -8.47 44.53 23.47
N ILE A 87 -8.21 43.46 24.24
CA ILE A 87 -7.61 43.60 25.59
C ILE A 87 -6.21 44.18 25.53
N GLU A 88 -5.40 43.73 24.59
CA GLU A 88 -4.03 44.20 24.44
C GLU A 88 -4.00 45.70 24.19
N LYS A 89 -4.92 46.21 23.35
CA LYS A 89 -5.14 47.65 23.20
C LYS A 89 -5.64 48.31 24.50
N ASN A 90 -6.59 47.70 25.18
CA ASN A 90 -7.14 48.24 26.43
C ASN A 90 -6.12 48.26 27.58
N ARG A 91 -5.06 47.44 27.52
CA ARG A 91 -3.95 47.40 28.50
C ARG A 91 -2.83 48.40 28.20
N GLY A 92 -3.02 49.30 27.23
CA GLY A 92 -2.01 50.27 26.81
C GLY A 92 -0.99 49.71 25.81
N GLY A 93 -1.23 48.52 25.26
CA GLY A 93 -0.48 48.00 24.11
C GLY A 93 -0.88 48.73 22.82
N ASP A 94 0.04 48.77 21.87
CA ASP A 94 -0.25 49.34 20.55
C ASP A 94 -1.18 48.42 19.77
N PHE A 95 -2.22 49.01 19.16
CA PHE A 95 -3.12 48.25 18.30
C PHE A 95 -2.43 48.11 16.95
N GLU A 96 -1.84 46.94 16.73
CA GLU A 96 -1.04 46.70 15.55
C GLU A 96 -1.94 46.24 14.40
N THR A 97 -2.23 47.15 13.45
CA THR A 97 -3.06 46.84 12.25
C THR A 97 -2.54 45.61 11.50
N GLY A 98 -1.25 45.32 11.57
CA GLY A 98 -0.64 44.11 11.02
C GLY A 98 -1.22 42.82 11.64
N GLN A 99 -1.42 42.77 12.96
CA GLN A 99 -1.98 41.60 13.64
C GLN A 99 -3.43 41.32 13.23
N LEU A 100 -4.24 42.37 13.04
CA LEU A 100 -5.60 42.22 12.51
C LEU A 100 -5.60 41.64 11.08
N MET A 101 -4.69 42.09 10.22
CA MET A 101 -4.55 41.51 8.88
C MET A 101 -4.14 40.03 8.92
N PHE A 102 -3.19 39.67 9.77
CA PHE A 102 -2.78 38.27 9.94
C PHE A 102 -3.91 37.40 10.48
N LEU A 103 -4.76 37.93 11.37
CA LEU A 103 -5.96 37.24 11.84
C LEU A 103 -6.95 36.96 10.71
N ILE A 104 -7.20 37.94 9.83
CA ILE A 104 -8.08 37.77 8.68
C ILE A 104 -7.51 36.70 7.73
N ILE A 105 -6.21 36.73 7.46
CA ILE A 105 -5.54 35.73 6.60
C ILE A 105 -5.63 34.33 7.24
N LYS A 106 -5.33 34.20 8.53
CA LYS A 106 -5.38 32.93 9.27
C LYS A 106 -6.78 32.33 9.27
N THR A 107 -7.80 33.15 9.50
CA THR A 107 -9.20 32.72 9.51
C THR A 107 -9.66 32.32 8.11
N SER A 108 -9.27 33.08 7.08
CA SER A 108 -9.57 32.75 5.68
C SER A 108 -8.93 31.43 5.26
N ALA A 109 -7.67 31.20 5.64
CA ALA A 109 -6.99 29.93 5.40
C ALA A 109 -7.68 28.75 6.12
N MET A 110 -8.12 28.96 7.37
CA MET A 110 -8.84 27.94 8.13
C MET A 110 -10.20 27.59 7.49
N ILE A 111 -10.95 28.59 7.00
CA ILE A 111 -12.21 28.37 6.27
C ILE A 111 -11.97 27.56 5.00
N LEU A 112 -10.92 27.88 4.23
CA LEU A 112 -10.58 27.16 3.02
C LEU A 112 -10.26 25.68 3.31
N LEU A 113 -9.44 25.41 4.33
CA LEU A 113 -9.12 24.04 4.74
C LEU A 113 -10.36 23.29 5.24
N LEU A 114 -11.20 23.96 6.03
CA LEU A 114 -12.41 23.35 6.60
C LEU A 114 -13.41 22.96 5.51
N THR A 115 -13.63 23.85 4.54
CA THR A 115 -14.61 23.65 3.45
C THR A 115 -14.20 22.49 2.55
N ASN A 116 -12.89 22.27 2.38
CA ASN A 116 -12.35 21.22 1.52
C ASN A 116 -11.88 19.97 2.30
N ALA A 117 -12.18 19.84 3.60
CA ALA A 117 -11.63 18.76 4.44
C ALA A 117 -11.98 17.35 3.90
N PHE A 118 -13.19 17.17 3.37
CA PHE A 118 -13.62 15.91 2.77
C PHE A 118 -12.88 15.64 1.44
N ASP A 119 -12.76 16.64 0.58
CA ASP A 119 -12.04 16.53 -0.70
C ASP A 119 -10.54 16.27 -0.50
N ILE A 120 -9.93 16.89 0.51
CA ILE A 120 -8.54 16.63 0.90
C ILE A 120 -8.39 15.17 1.34
N THR A 121 -9.35 14.64 2.11
CA THR A 121 -9.32 13.24 2.54
C THR A 121 -9.37 12.29 1.35
N LEU A 122 -10.24 12.55 0.37
CA LEU A 122 -10.29 11.77 -0.88
C LEU A 122 -8.99 11.91 -1.69
N ALA A 123 -8.42 13.10 -1.76
CA ALA A 123 -7.15 13.34 -2.46
C ALA A 123 -5.97 12.58 -1.83
N VAL A 124 -6.00 12.28 -0.51
CA VAL A 124 -4.98 11.42 0.13
C VAL A 124 -5.08 9.98 -0.37
N PHE A 125 -6.29 9.47 -0.61
CA PHE A 125 -6.46 8.15 -1.22
C PHE A 125 -6.02 8.13 -2.68
N ASP A 126 -6.27 9.20 -3.43
CA ASP A 126 -5.75 9.36 -4.80
C ASP A 126 -4.22 9.44 -4.82
N LEU A 127 -3.60 10.05 -3.81
CA LEU A 127 -2.15 10.02 -3.63
C LEU A 127 -1.66 8.59 -3.34
N GLY A 128 -2.40 7.82 -2.54
CA GLY A 128 -2.13 6.39 -2.29
C GLY A 128 -2.08 5.59 -3.59
N LYS A 129 -3.09 5.76 -4.46
CA LYS A 129 -3.11 5.20 -5.81
C LYS A 129 -1.90 5.58 -6.64
N TRP A 130 -1.55 6.87 -6.61
CA TRP A 130 -0.41 7.36 -7.36
C TRP A 130 0.87 6.67 -6.91
N ILE A 131 1.08 6.50 -5.59
CA ILE A 131 2.24 5.80 -5.03
C ILE A 131 2.25 4.34 -5.48
N THR A 132 1.14 3.61 -5.35
CA THR A 132 1.06 2.19 -5.73
C THR A 132 1.31 1.95 -7.21
N ASN A 133 0.89 2.88 -8.07
CA ASN A 133 1.12 2.80 -9.51
C ASN A 133 2.58 3.08 -9.90
N HIS A 134 3.35 3.75 -9.04
CA HIS A 134 4.77 4.04 -9.28
C HIS A 134 5.72 2.98 -8.67
N VAL A 135 5.19 1.97 -7.98
CA VAL A 135 6.00 0.82 -7.56
C VAL A 135 6.34 -0.01 -8.81
N PRO A 136 7.63 -0.16 -9.17
CA PRO A 136 7.98 -0.89 -10.37
C PRO A 136 7.58 -2.36 -10.23
N ALA A 137 6.95 -2.93 -11.26
CA ALA A 137 6.50 -4.32 -11.27
C ALA A 137 7.63 -5.34 -10.99
N SER A 138 8.89 -4.96 -11.24
CA SER A 138 10.06 -5.76 -10.90
C SER A 138 10.37 -5.85 -9.41
N ALA A 139 9.94 -4.88 -8.59
CA ALA A 139 10.06 -4.93 -7.14
C ALA A 139 9.01 -5.85 -6.49
N LEU A 140 7.94 -6.16 -7.23
CA LEU A 140 6.82 -6.98 -6.77
C LEU A 140 6.90 -8.44 -7.28
N LYS A 141 7.84 -8.72 -8.18
CA LYS A 141 8.10 -10.07 -8.72
C LYS A 141 9.17 -10.79 -7.90
N ILE A 142 8.98 -12.08 -7.70
CA ILE A 142 10.06 -12.96 -7.22
C ILE A 142 11.15 -12.98 -8.29
N PRO A 143 12.40 -12.58 -8.00
CA PRO A 143 13.47 -12.60 -8.99
C PRO A 143 13.78 -14.03 -9.46
N ASP A 144 14.02 -14.21 -10.76
CA ASP A 144 14.39 -15.51 -11.33
C ASP A 144 15.68 -16.07 -10.71
N SER A 145 16.58 -15.21 -10.23
CA SER A 145 17.80 -15.61 -9.52
C SER A 145 17.54 -16.41 -8.24
N ILE A 146 16.38 -16.28 -7.60
CA ILE A 146 16.01 -17.09 -6.43
C ILE A 146 15.72 -18.52 -6.89
N LYS A 147 14.96 -18.69 -7.98
CA LYS A 147 14.68 -20.02 -8.56
C LYS A 147 15.98 -20.68 -9.01
N GLU A 148 16.85 -19.94 -9.69
CA GLU A 148 18.15 -20.44 -10.13
C GLU A 148 19.06 -20.85 -8.96
N LYS A 149 19.08 -20.08 -7.86
CA LYS A 149 19.85 -20.44 -6.66
C LYS A 149 19.31 -21.68 -5.95
N ILE A 150 17.99 -21.83 -5.91
CA ILE A 150 17.33 -23.00 -5.30
C ILE A 150 17.67 -24.25 -6.11
N VAL A 151 17.49 -24.20 -7.43
CA VAL A 151 17.79 -25.32 -8.33
C VAL A 151 19.30 -25.61 -8.38
N GLY A 152 20.13 -24.56 -8.43
CA GLY A 152 21.59 -24.66 -8.48
C GLY A 152 22.25 -25.06 -7.16
N SER A 153 21.49 -25.17 -6.06
CA SER A 153 21.99 -25.71 -4.80
C SER A 153 22.10 -27.24 -4.79
N ILE A 154 21.52 -27.90 -5.79
CA ILE A 154 21.52 -29.35 -5.94
C ILE A 154 22.68 -29.76 -6.84
N GLU A 155 23.59 -30.58 -6.31
CA GLU A 155 24.71 -31.13 -7.08
C GLU A 155 24.21 -32.07 -8.19
N GLU A 156 24.80 -31.97 -9.38
CA GLU A 156 24.44 -32.81 -10.52
C GLU A 156 24.63 -34.31 -10.18
N GLY A 157 23.55 -35.08 -10.31
CA GLY A 157 23.54 -36.52 -10.02
C GLY A 157 23.20 -36.88 -8.57
N ASP A 158 23.00 -35.91 -7.68
CA ASP A 158 22.49 -36.16 -6.32
C ASP A 158 20.96 -36.32 -6.32
N VAL A 159 20.51 -37.56 -6.53
CA VAL A 159 19.09 -37.92 -6.54
C VAL A 159 18.44 -37.70 -5.17
N GLY A 160 19.19 -37.78 -4.06
CA GLY A 160 18.64 -37.60 -2.72
C GLY A 160 18.23 -36.15 -2.47
N SER A 161 19.10 -35.20 -2.81
CA SER A 161 18.79 -33.77 -2.72
C SER A 161 17.70 -33.36 -3.71
N ALA A 162 17.74 -33.85 -4.96
CA ALA A 162 16.69 -33.60 -5.95
C ALA A 162 15.32 -34.11 -5.49
N MET A 163 15.26 -35.28 -4.87
CA MET A 163 14.03 -35.85 -4.34
C MET A 163 13.48 -35.04 -3.16
N SER A 164 14.33 -34.62 -2.22
CA SER A 164 13.88 -33.82 -1.08
C SER A 164 13.33 -32.46 -1.53
N MET A 165 13.98 -31.79 -2.48
CA MET A 165 13.50 -30.53 -3.05
C MET A 165 12.21 -30.70 -3.84
N TRP A 166 12.07 -31.80 -4.58
CA TRP A 166 10.83 -32.14 -5.28
C TRP A 166 9.65 -32.29 -4.31
N PHE A 167 9.86 -32.99 -3.19
CA PHE A 167 8.82 -33.12 -2.16
C PHE A 167 8.47 -31.78 -1.50
N VAL A 168 9.47 -30.97 -1.14
CA VAL A 168 9.23 -29.67 -0.49
C VAL A 168 8.49 -28.71 -1.43
N SER A 169 8.90 -28.64 -2.69
CA SER A 169 8.22 -27.81 -3.71
C SER A 169 6.82 -28.32 -4.03
N GLY A 170 6.60 -29.64 -4.00
CA GLY A 170 5.27 -30.24 -4.13
C GLY A 170 4.32 -29.88 -2.98
N ILE A 171 4.78 -29.96 -1.72
CA ILE A 171 3.97 -29.57 -0.55
C ILE A 171 3.67 -28.07 -0.56
N ALA A 172 4.62 -27.24 -1.00
CA ALA A 172 4.43 -25.80 -1.09
C ALA A 172 3.36 -25.36 -2.12
N LEU A 173 2.94 -26.26 -3.03
CA LEU A 173 1.83 -26.03 -3.96
C LEU A 173 0.45 -26.38 -3.38
N GLU A 174 0.39 -27.11 -2.26
CA GLU A 174 -0.89 -27.44 -1.64
C GLU A 174 -1.55 -26.17 -1.08
N PRO A 175 -2.85 -25.94 -1.35
CA PRO A 175 -3.57 -24.84 -0.73
C PRO A 175 -3.71 -25.14 0.77
N VAL A 176 -3.11 -24.27 1.60
CA VAL A 176 -3.34 -24.24 3.06
C VAL A 176 -4.73 -23.65 3.36
#